data_AF-A0AAV8RBA8-F1
#
_entry.id   AF-A0AAV8RBA8-F1
#
_cell.length_a   1.000
_cell.length_b   1.000
_cell.length_c   1.000
_cell.angle_alpha   90.00
_cell.angle_beta   90.00
_cell.angle_gamma   90.00
#
_symmetry.space_group_name_H-M   'P 1'
#
loop_
_entity.id
_entity.type
_entity.pdbx_description
1 polymer ?
#
loop_
_entity_poly.entity_id
_entity_poly.type
_entity_poly.pdbx_seq_one_letter_code
_entity_poly.pdbx_strand_id
1 'polypeptide(L)'
;MVSGFHRSLSLPGSNRLDEPCHLRSTSLPCRPHPALAHLIDQIRSCRDPCTRCSSPAAGLDRIDRLLAALDDLLRLPLAQDALRRGPAWADRLLDGFLRLVDAHGSLRSAATALGQHNVEARAAIRRRDPVRLASAARSHRRVEKELARLASTVKDLARSAHLTPGLWAEEADVEVVGIIGEAVAATAAASMAVFLAIAAVSSSAAASLSMGSWTDRVLRRAWRRRSEEGAMGAMEESIEGLEEGSGRVFRSLLNMRVALLNILTPSL
;
A
#
# COMPACT_ATOMS: atom_id res chain seq x y z
N MET A 1 -53.19 7.81 72.83
CA MET A 1 -52.27 6.72 72.39
C MET A 1 -51.05 7.45 71.82
N VAL A 2 -49.90 7.51 72.51
CA VAL A 2 -48.91 6.42 72.73
C VAL A 2 -48.39 5.91 71.37
N SER A 3 -47.11 6.01 70.98
CA SER A 3 -45.88 6.66 71.52
C SER A 3 -45.06 7.08 70.28
N GLY A 4 -44.19 8.11 70.23
CA GLY A 4 -43.23 8.56 71.22
C GLY A 4 -41.93 7.75 71.13
N PHE A 5 -40.98 8.16 70.26
CA PHE A 5 -39.54 7.87 70.39
C PHE A 5 -38.68 8.77 69.49
N HIS A 6 -37.82 9.61 70.09
CA HIS A 6 -36.70 10.23 69.39
C HIS A 6 -35.51 9.26 69.37
N ARG A 7 -34.79 9.16 68.24
CA ARG A 7 -33.41 8.66 68.21
C ARG A 7 -32.54 9.50 67.27
N SER A 8 -31.85 10.46 67.85
CA SER A 8 -30.67 11.10 67.25
C SER A 8 -29.57 10.05 67.02
N LEU A 9 -29.02 9.99 65.80
CA LEU A 9 -27.83 9.19 65.50
C LEU A 9 -26.60 10.10 65.57
N SER A 10 -25.90 10.05 66.70
CA SER A 10 -24.60 10.70 66.88
C SER A 10 -23.51 9.99 66.09
N LEU A 11 -22.80 10.72 65.23
CA LEU A 11 -21.59 10.24 64.57
C LEU A 11 -20.51 9.87 65.60
N PRO A 12 -19.93 8.65 65.55
CA PRO A 12 -18.68 8.37 66.26
C PRO A 12 -17.52 9.04 65.52
N GLY A 13 -16.93 10.07 66.13
CA GLY A 13 -15.70 10.67 65.62
C GLY A 13 -14.54 9.68 65.68
N SER A 14 -13.83 9.53 64.57
CA SER A 14 -12.57 8.77 64.50
C SER A 14 -11.52 9.64 63.82
N ASN A 15 -10.64 10.24 64.61
CA ASN A 15 -9.56 11.09 64.11
C ASN A 15 -8.52 10.23 63.39
N ARG A 16 -8.61 10.16 62.06
CA ARG A 16 -7.58 9.56 61.20
C ARG A 16 -7.37 10.41 59.95
N LEU A 17 -6.30 11.21 60.03
CA LEU A 17 -5.48 11.77 58.95
C LEU A 17 -6.21 12.15 57.65
N ASP A 18 -6.20 13.45 57.34
CA ASP A 18 -6.49 13.98 56.00
C ASP A 18 -5.41 13.54 54.98
N GLU A 19 -5.43 12.27 54.56
CA GLU A 19 -4.82 11.90 53.29
C GLU A 19 -5.67 12.52 52.17
N PRO A 20 -5.12 13.42 51.32
CA PRO A 20 -5.88 13.98 50.23
C PRO A 20 -6.24 12.87 49.25
N CYS A 21 -7.54 12.57 49.13
CA CYS A 21 -8.07 11.63 48.16
C CYS A 21 -7.69 12.07 46.75
N HIS A 22 -6.56 11.58 46.24
CA HIS A 22 -6.15 11.72 44.86
C HIS A 22 -7.12 10.93 43.97
N LEU A 23 -8.23 11.61 43.63
CA LEU A 23 -9.05 11.38 42.45
C LEU A 23 -8.13 11.50 41.23
N ARG A 24 -7.39 10.42 40.94
CA ARG A 24 -6.66 10.23 39.69
C ARG A 24 -7.69 10.37 38.60
N SER A 25 -7.63 11.50 37.90
CA SER A 25 -8.53 11.78 36.79
C SER A 25 -8.41 10.63 35.80
N THR A 26 -9.50 9.90 35.60
CA THR A 26 -9.61 8.91 34.52
C THR A 26 -9.68 9.69 33.21
N SER A 27 -8.52 10.16 32.76
CA SER A 27 -8.33 10.80 31.47
C SER A 27 -8.97 9.91 30.42
N LEU A 28 -10.01 10.42 29.75
CA LEU A 28 -10.58 9.79 28.58
C LEU A 28 -9.44 9.40 27.64
N PRO A 29 -9.46 8.20 27.03
CA PRO A 29 -8.37 7.75 26.17
C PRO A 29 -8.09 8.84 25.14
N CYS A 30 -6.86 9.35 25.13
CA CYS A 30 -6.48 10.50 24.33
C CYS A 30 -6.86 10.23 22.88
N ARG A 31 -7.67 11.10 22.27
CA ARG A 31 -8.05 10.90 20.87
C ARG A 31 -6.77 10.90 20.02
N PRO A 32 -6.53 9.89 19.18
CA PRO A 32 -5.38 9.88 18.30
C PRO A 32 -5.38 11.14 17.43
N HIS A 33 -4.19 11.70 17.19
CA HIS A 33 -4.03 12.90 16.37
C HIS A 33 -4.70 12.68 15.00
N PRO A 34 -5.44 13.65 14.43
CA PRO A 34 -6.27 13.43 13.24
C PRO A 34 -5.51 12.85 12.04
N ALA A 35 -4.26 13.26 11.80
CA ALA A 35 -3.41 12.67 10.75
C ALA A 35 -3.05 11.20 11.02
N LEU A 36 -2.79 10.84 12.29
CA LEU A 36 -2.48 9.47 12.71
C LEU A 36 -3.70 8.56 12.59
N ALA A 37 -4.89 9.04 13.00
CA ALA A 37 -6.16 8.35 12.78
C ALA A 37 -6.45 8.14 11.28
N HIS A 38 -6.26 9.18 10.47
CA HIS A 38 -6.45 9.11 9.02
C HIS A 38 -5.50 8.10 8.35
N LEU A 39 -4.23 8.08 8.75
CA LEU A 39 -3.25 7.12 8.26
C LEU A 39 -3.64 5.67 8.63
N ILE A 40 -4.04 5.42 9.87
CA ILE A 40 -4.53 4.10 10.30
C ILE A 40 -5.72 3.65 9.44
N ASP A 41 -6.64 4.54 9.08
CA ASP A 41 -7.77 4.21 8.21
C ASP A 41 -7.36 3.96 6.75
N GLN A 42 -6.32 4.64 6.22
CA GLN A 42 -5.72 4.25 4.93
C GLN A 42 -5.02 2.88 5.01
N ILE A 43 -4.32 2.56 6.10
CA ILE A 43 -3.71 1.23 6.34
C ILE A 43 -4.78 0.14 6.35
N ARG A 44 -5.89 0.36 7.07
CA ARG A 44 -7.06 -0.54 7.08
C ARG A 44 -7.64 -0.71 5.68
N SER A 45 -7.86 0.39 4.96
CA SER A 45 -8.34 0.36 3.57
C SER A 45 -7.38 -0.37 2.62
N CYS A 46 -6.07 -0.39 2.88
CA CYS A 46 -5.12 -1.17 2.07
C CYS A 46 -5.14 -2.68 2.38
N ARG A 47 -5.62 -3.08 3.56
CA ARG A 47 -5.64 -4.49 4.01
C ARG A 47 -6.99 -5.19 3.84
N ASP A 48 -8.10 -4.45 3.78
CA ASP A 48 -9.44 -5.03 3.71
C ASP A 48 -9.66 -5.85 2.41
N PRO A 49 -9.88 -7.18 2.48
CA PRO A 49 -10.11 -8.01 1.30
C PRO A 49 -11.43 -7.71 0.56
N CYS A 50 -12.40 -7.01 1.17
CA CYS A 50 -13.59 -6.51 0.49
C CYS A 50 -13.25 -5.37 -0.47
N THR A 51 -12.16 -4.63 -0.20
CA THR A 51 -11.71 -3.49 -1.01
C THR A 51 -10.64 -3.86 -2.05
N ARG A 52 -10.45 -5.16 -2.36
CA ARG A 52 -9.48 -5.61 -3.38
C ARG A 52 -9.64 -4.81 -4.69
N CYS A 53 -8.51 -4.38 -5.25
CA CYS A 53 -8.47 -3.45 -6.37
C CYS A 53 -9.19 -4.02 -7.60
N SER A 54 -10.23 -3.34 -8.07
CA SER A 54 -10.98 -3.70 -9.29
C SER A 54 -10.14 -3.56 -10.57
N SER A 55 -9.17 -2.64 -10.57
CA SER A 55 -8.17 -2.46 -11.61
C SER A 55 -6.79 -2.15 -11.00
N PRO A 56 -5.69 -2.30 -11.75
CA PRO A 56 -4.36 -1.88 -11.29
C PRO A 56 -4.29 -0.39 -10.92
N ALA A 57 -4.96 0.47 -11.70
CA ALA A 57 -5.05 1.91 -11.45
C ALA A 57 -5.70 2.22 -10.09
N ALA A 58 -6.81 1.57 -9.75
CA ALA A 58 -7.48 1.75 -8.45
C ALA A 58 -6.60 1.33 -7.26
N GLY A 59 -5.65 0.41 -7.46
CA GLY A 59 -4.65 0.05 -6.46
C GLY A 59 -3.54 1.10 -6.32
N LEU A 60 -3.06 1.65 -7.44
CA LEU A 60 -2.10 2.75 -7.46
C LEU A 60 -2.67 4.01 -6.80
N ASP A 61 -3.93 4.35 -7.08
CA ASP A 61 -4.62 5.49 -6.44
C ASP A 61 -4.91 5.27 -4.94
N ARG A 62 -4.83 4.03 -4.43
CA ARG A 62 -4.87 3.77 -2.98
C ARG A 62 -3.48 3.89 -2.36
N ILE A 63 -2.43 3.41 -3.05
CA ILE A 63 -1.05 3.62 -2.63
C ILE A 63 -0.76 5.13 -2.52
N ASP A 64 -1.16 5.92 -3.52
CA ASP A 64 -0.95 7.37 -3.53
C ASP A 64 -1.65 8.07 -2.35
N ARG A 65 -2.89 7.67 -2.02
CA ARG A 65 -3.63 8.13 -0.82
C ARG A 65 -2.97 7.72 0.50
N LEU A 66 -2.46 6.49 0.60
CA LEU A 66 -1.74 6.02 1.78
C LEU A 66 -0.43 6.79 1.98
N LEU A 67 0.29 7.09 0.90
CA LEU A 67 1.53 7.88 0.94
C LEU A 67 1.27 9.34 1.30
N ALA A 68 0.20 9.96 0.78
CA ALA A 68 -0.21 11.31 1.16
C ALA A 68 -0.58 11.41 2.66
N ALA A 69 -1.35 10.45 3.18
CA ALA A 69 -1.68 10.37 4.60
C ALA A 69 -0.43 10.16 5.50
N LEU A 70 0.61 9.52 4.96
CA LEU A 70 1.89 9.32 5.65
C LEU A 70 2.76 10.58 5.61
N ASP A 71 2.77 11.33 4.51
CA ASP A 71 3.43 12.65 4.41
C ASP A 71 2.85 13.63 5.44
N ASP A 72 1.52 13.69 5.56
CA ASP A 72 0.84 14.51 6.56
C ASP A 72 1.16 14.11 8.01
N LEU A 73 1.52 12.85 8.27
CA LEU A 73 2.06 12.43 9.57
C LEU A 73 3.52 12.86 9.75
N LEU A 74 4.39 12.70 8.73
CA LEU A 74 5.81 13.08 8.78
C LEU A 74 6.05 14.59 8.90
N ARG A 75 5.06 15.41 8.55
CA ARG A 75 5.08 16.87 8.76
C ARG A 75 4.94 17.27 10.24
N LEU A 76 4.53 16.37 11.13
CA LEU A 76 4.36 16.67 12.56
C LEU A 76 5.67 16.53 13.34
N PRO A 77 5.99 17.46 14.28
CA PRO A 77 7.19 17.35 15.13
C PRO A 77 7.30 16.01 15.87
N LEU A 78 6.17 15.47 16.35
CA LEU A 78 6.11 14.17 17.03
C LEU A 78 6.72 13.03 16.17
N ALA A 79 6.37 12.96 14.89
CA ALA A 79 6.91 11.94 13.99
C ALA A 79 8.37 12.21 13.61
N GLN A 80 8.74 13.47 13.41
CA GLN A 80 10.12 13.85 13.10
C GLN A 80 11.08 13.53 14.23
N ASP A 81 10.70 13.85 15.46
CA ASP A 81 11.57 13.64 16.62
C ASP A 81 11.62 12.15 17.03
N ALA A 82 10.53 11.40 16.88
CA ALA A 82 10.56 9.93 17.04
C ALA A 82 11.54 9.27 16.05
N LEU A 83 11.57 9.74 14.78
CA LEU A 83 12.53 9.27 13.78
C LEU A 83 13.98 9.70 14.11
N ARG A 84 14.20 10.93 14.59
CA ARG A 84 15.53 11.42 15.01
C ARG A 84 16.09 10.68 16.22
N ARG A 85 15.23 10.32 17.18
CA ARG A 85 15.62 9.50 18.36
C ARG A 85 15.93 8.05 17.99
N GLY A 86 15.41 7.55 16.86
CA GLY A 86 15.59 6.18 16.39
C GLY A 86 16.34 6.05 15.06
N PRO A 87 17.67 6.28 14.99
CA PRO A 87 18.44 6.15 13.74
C PRO A 87 18.32 4.75 13.10
N ALA A 88 18.39 3.69 13.92
CA ALA A 88 18.20 2.30 13.45
C ALA A 88 16.74 1.97 13.03
N TRP A 89 15.79 2.89 13.23
CA TRP A 89 14.46 2.89 12.60
C TRP A 89 14.56 3.55 11.23
N ALA A 90 15.10 4.77 11.21
CA ALA A 90 15.21 5.64 10.06
C ALA A 90 15.94 4.99 8.87
N ASP A 91 17.04 4.28 9.12
CA ASP A 91 17.78 3.55 8.08
C ASP A 91 16.90 2.48 7.39
N ARG A 92 16.21 1.66 8.18
CA ARG A 92 15.30 0.62 7.65
C ARG A 92 14.11 1.23 6.90
N LEU A 93 13.68 2.41 7.31
CA LEU A 93 12.60 3.14 6.65
C LEU A 93 13.06 3.68 5.29
N LEU A 94 14.25 4.29 5.23
CA LEU A 94 14.89 4.76 3.99
C LEU A 94 15.17 3.61 3.01
N ASP A 95 15.61 2.45 3.51
CA ASP A 95 15.79 1.22 2.71
C ASP A 95 14.45 0.66 2.20
N GLY A 96 13.42 0.69 3.04
CA GLY A 96 12.05 0.31 2.66
C GLY A 96 11.53 1.18 1.52
N PHE A 97 11.69 2.51 1.63
CA PHE A 97 11.32 3.44 0.55
C PHE A 97 12.20 3.28 -0.69
N LEU A 98 13.51 3.05 -0.57
CA LEU A 98 14.39 2.81 -1.71
C LEU A 98 13.95 1.57 -2.50
N ARG A 99 13.71 0.44 -1.82
CA ARG A 99 13.22 -0.80 -2.43
C ARG A 99 11.85 -0.63 -3.12
N LEU A 100 10.99 0.25 -2.59
CA LEU A 100 9.71 0.60 -3.22
C LEU A 100 9.92 1.49 -4.45
N VAL A 101 10.81 2.47 -4.40
CA VAL A 101 11.19 3.32 -5.55
C VAL A 101 11.74 2.45 -6.68
N ASP A 102 12.67 1.54 -6.40
CA ASP A 102 13.27 0.64 -7.40
C ASP A 102 12.23 -0.29 -8.03
N ALA A 103 11.31 -0.83 -7.21
CA ALA A 103 10.24 -1.68 -7.69
C ALA A 103 9.21 -0.93 -8.55
N HIS A 104 8.85 0.32 -8.19
CA HIS A 104 7.95 1.16 -8.99
C HIS A 104 8.62 1.76 -10.23
N GLY A 105 9.92 2.04 -10.20
CA GLY A 105 10.70 2.38 -11.40
C GLY A 105 10.76 1.22 -12.39
N SER A 106 10.93 0.00 -11.88
CA SER A 106 10.85 -1.24 -12.65
C SER A 106 9.43 -1.49 -13.18
N LEU A 107 8.38 -1.19 -12.41
CA LEU A 107 6.99 -1.25 -12.86
C LEU A 107 6.75 -0.31 -14.05
N ARG A 108 7.23 0.94 -14.01
CA ARG A 108 7.07 1.90 -15.10
C ARG A 108 7.75 1.43 -16.40
N SER A 109 8.93 0.82 -16.27
CA SER A 109 9.63 0.20 -17.41
C SER A 109 8.85 -1.00 -17.96
N ALA A 110 8.28 -1.83 -17.09
CA ALA A 110 7.42 -2.95 -17.48
C ALA A 110 6.12 -2.48 -18.16
N ALA A 111 5.48 -1.43 -17.65
CA ALA A 111 4.23 -0.87 -18.19
C ALA A 111 4.41 -0.31 -19.61
N THR A 112 5.46 0.48 -19.84
CA THR A 112 5.77 1.04 -21.17
C THR A 112 6.12 -0.04 -22.20
N ALA A 113 6.88 -1.07 -21.81
CA ALA A 113 7.10 -2.25 -22.66
C ALA A 113 5.79 -3.01 -22.94
N LEU A 114 4.90 -3.11 -21.95
CA LEU A 114 3.60 -3.78 -22.07
C LEU A 114 2.65 -3.05 -23.03
N GLY A 115 2.67 -1.72 -23.04
CA GLY A 115 2.02 -0.87 -24.05
C GLY A 115 2.55 -1.13 -25.46
N GLN A 116 3.88 -1.14 -25.64
CA GLN A 116 4.51 -1.45 -26.92
C GLN A 116 4.09 -2.83 -27.43
N HIS A 117 4.14 -3.87 -26.59
CA HIS A 117 3.76 -5.23 -26.98
C HIS A 117 2.27 -5.39 -27.30
N ASN A 118 1.37 -4.60 -26.67
CA ASN A 118 -0.04 -4.53 -27.04
C ASN A 118 -0.22 -3.96 -28.46
N VAL A 119 0.47 -2.85 -28.78
CA VAL A 119 0.47 -2.25 -30.12
C VAL A 119 1.05 -3.22 -31.17
N GLU A 120 2.12 -3.94 -30.85
CA GLU A 120 2.68 -5.01 -31.71
C GLU A 120 1.70 -6.16 -31.93
N ALA A 121 1.04 -6.64 -30.86
CA ALA A 121 0.03 -7.69 -30.92
C ALA A 121 -1.12 -7.26 -31.83
N ARG A 122 -1.69 -6.06 -31.63
CA ARG A 122 -2.74 -5.50 -32.49
C ARG A 122 -2.30 -5.36 -33.94
N ALA A 123 -1.05 -4.94 -34.20
CA ALA A 123 -0.50 -4.91 -35.55
C ALA A 123 -0.41 -6.32 -36.19
N ALA A 124 -0.01 -7.34 -35.42
CA ALA A 124 0.06 -8.73 -35.86
C ALA A 124 -1.34 -9.35 -36.09
N ILE A 125 -2.32 -9.07 -35.22
CA ILE A 125 -3.74 -9.47 -35.38
C ILE A 125 -4.31 -8.93 -36.70
N ARG A 126 -4.07 -7.63 -37.00
CA ARG A 126 -4.51 -6.97 -38.25
C ARG A 126 -3.81 -7.56 -39.48
N ARG A 127 -2.48 -7.73 -39.43
CA ARG A 127 -1.66 -8.30 -40.51
C ARG A 127 -1.84 -9.82 -40.69
N ARG A 128 -2.50 -10.49 -39.74
CA ARG A 128 -2.71 -11.97 -39.69
C ARG A 128 -1.39 -12.75 -39.57
N ASP A 129 -0.39 -12.16 -38.91
CA ASP A 129 0.97 -12.68 -38.79
C ASP A 129 1.11 -13.59 -37.55
N PRO A 130 1.27 -14.92 -37.72
CA PRO A 130 1.31 -15.86 -36.60
C PRO A 130 2.65 -15.81 -35.86
N VAL A 131 3.74 -15.44 -36.56
CA VAL A 131 5.10 -15.42 -35.99
C VAL A 131 5.22 -14.23 -35.05
N ARG A 132 4.66 -13.07 -35.43
CA ARG A 132 4.58 -11.88 -34.58
C ARG A 132 3.56 -12.02 -33.47
N LEU A 133 2.41 -12.66 -33.70
CA LEU A 133 1.46 -13.02 -32.62
C LEU A 133 2.14 -13.89 -31.55
N ALA A 134 2.82 -14.95 -31.97
CA ALA A 134 3.58 -15.81 -31.06
C ALA A 134 4.75 -15.06 -30.38
N SER A 135 5.30 -14.01 -31.00
CA SER A 135 6.32 -13.16 -30.38
C SER A 135 5.75 -12.24 -29.31
N ALA A 136 4.62 -11.59 -29.57
CA ALA A 136 3.92 -10.79 -28.56
C ALA A 136 3.44 -11.66 -27.38
N ALA A 137 2.93 -12.87 -27.65
CA ALA A 137 2.61 -13.83 -26.59
C ALA A 137 3.83 -14.20 -25.73
N ARG A 138 5.04 -14.26 -26.31
CA ARG A 138 6.29 -14.47 -25.56
C ARG A 138 6.75 -13.24 -24.79
N SER A 139 6.52 -12.02 -25.27
CA SER A 139 6.93 -10.79 -24.57
C SER A 139 5.98 -10.44 -23.42
N HIS A 140 4.66 -10.62 -23.59
CA HIS A 140 3.70 -10.56 -22.47
C HIS A 140 4.07 -11.55 -21.34
N ARG A 141 4.57 -12.76 -21.69
CA ARG A 141 5.12 -13.76 -20.73
C ARG A 141 6.50 -13.41 -20.14
N ARG A 142 7.20 -12.38 -20.65
CA ARG A 142 8.41 -11.81 -20.01
C ARG A 142 7.99 -10.79 -18.96
N VAL A 143 7.15 -9.83 -19.35
CA VAL A 143 6.58 -8.83 -18.44
C VAL A 143 5.83 -9.47 -17.27
N GLU A 144 5.03 -10.51 -17.51
CA GLU A 144 4.40 -11.35 -16.47
C GLU A 144 5.41 -11.84 -15.41
N LYS A 145 6.56 -12.37 -15.85
CA LYS A 145 7.59 -12.93 -14.98
C LYS A 145 8.40 -11.85 -14.27
N GLU A 146 8.60 -10.70 -14.91
CA GLU A 146 9.25 -9.53 -14.32
C GLU A 146 8.35 -8.93 -13.21
N LEU A 147 7.06 -8.74 -13.48
CA LEU A 147 6.09 -8.30 -12.47
C LEU A 147 5.95 -9.31 -11.30
N ALA A 148 5.94 -10.62 -11.59
CA ALA A 148 5.96 -11.64 -10.54
C ALA A 148 7.26 -11.63 -9.70
N ARG A 149 8.40 -11.27 -10.29
CA ARG A 149 9.65 -11.03 -9.55
C ARG A 149 9.56 -9.78 -8.68
N LEU A 150 9.06 -8.65 -9.19
CA LEU A 150 8.84 -7.43 -8.40
C LEU A 150 7.88 -7.67 -7.23
N ALA A 151 6.83 -8.46 -7.44
CA ALA A 151 5.95 -8.90 -6.37
C ALA A 151 6.71 -9.68 -5.28
N SER A 152 7.66 -10.54 -5.67
CA SER A 152 8.49 -11.29 -4.73
C SER A 152 9.51 -10.42 -3.96
N THR A 153 10.14 -9.41 -4.59
CA THR A 153 11.15 -8.55 -3.92
C THR A 153 10.54 -7.61 -2.88
N VAL A 154 9.26 -7.25 -3.04
CA VAL A 154 8.50 -6.39 -2.12
C VAL A 154 7.74 -7.19 -1.05
N LYS A 155 7.51 -8.50 -1.27
CA LYS A 155 6.81 -9.41 -0.34
C LYS A 155 7.40 -9.45 1.07
N ASP A 156 8.70 -9.25 1.22
CA ASP A 156 9.35 -9.27 2.54
C ASP A 156 9.13 -7.97 3.32
N LEU A 157 9.10 -6.83 2.62
CA LEU A 157 8.74 -5.55 3.21
C LEU A 157 7.27 -5.56 3.67
N ALA A 158 6.38 -6.18 2.88
CA ALA A 158 4.99 -6.40 3.25
C ALA A 158 4.79 -7.30 4.48
N ARG A 159 5.78 -8.15 4.81
CA ARG A 159 5.80 -9.00 6.01
C ARG A 159 6.54 -8.39 7.21
N SER A 160 7.17 -7.23 7.04
CA SER A 160 7.99 -6.58 8.08
C SER A 160 7.18 -5.80 9.12
N ALA A 161 5.84 -5.86 9.09
CA ALA A 161 4.91 -5.11 9.94
C ALA A 161 4.94 -5.51 11.45
N HIS A 162 5.79 -6.45 11.84
CA HIS A 162 5.79 -7.08 13.17
C HIS A 162 7.05 -6.79 13.99
N LEU A 163 7.80 -5.74 13.62
CA LEU A 163 8.99 -5.32 14.34
C LEU A 163 8.60 -4.46 15.55
N THR A 164 8.34 -5.12 16.67
CA THR A 164 8.22 -4.48 17.99
C THR A 164 9.45 -3.61 18.28
N PRO A 165 9.27 -2.36 18.74
CA PRO A 165 10.39 -1.51 19.14
C PRO A 165 11.16 -2.09 20.34
N GLY A 166 12.42 -1.67 20.47
CA GLY A 166 13.26 -2.05 21.61
C GLY A 166 12.78 -1.40 22.92
N LEU A 167 13.15 -2.03 24.04
CA LEU A 167 12.77 -1.69 25.44
C LEU A 167 13.29 -0.32 25.97
N TRP A 168 13.58 0.65 25.09
CA TRP A 168 14.31 1.88 25.38
C TRP A 168 13.71 3.14 24.71
N ALA A 169 12.50 3.05 24.15
CA ALA A 169 11.80 4.18 23.54
C ALA A 169 10.51 4.47 24.31
N GLU A 170 10.12 5.76 24.35
CA GLU A 170 8.87 6.22 24.97
C GLU A 170 7.65 5.57 24.28
N GLU A 171 6.62 5.24 25.04
CA GLU A 171 5.47 4.44 24.55
C GLU A 171 4.74 5.11 23.35
N ALA A 172 4.76 6.45 23.28
CA ALA A 172 4.24 7.22 22.14
C ALA A 172 5.16 7.19 20.91
N ASP A 173 6.49 7.17 21.07
CA ASP A 173 7.43 7.02 19.95
C ASP A 173 7.35 5.61 19.34
N VAL A 174 7.19 4.62 20.23
CA VAL A 174 6.92 3.20 19.92
C VAL A 174 5.66 3.07 19.05
N GLU A 175 4.58 3.75 19.40
CA GLU A 175 3.34 3.77 18.60
C GLU A 175 3.56 4.45 17.24
N VAL A 176 4.26 5.58 17.19
CA VAL A 176 4.44 6.39 15.96
C VAL A 176 5.39 5.73 14.95
N VAL A 177 6.51 5.09 15.36
CA VAL A 177 7.30 4.20 14.45
C VAL A 177 6.32 3.12 14.00
N GLY A 178 5.54 2.51 14.91
CA GLY A 178 4.73 1.33 14.63
C GLY A 178 3.81 1.56 13.43
N ILE A 179 3.04 2.64 13.47
CA ILE A 179 2.09 3.03 12.44
C ILE A 179 2.79 3.42 11.13
N ILE A 180 3.95 4.09 11.18
CA ILE A 180 4.77 4.41 9.99
C ILE A 180 5.29 3.12 9.32
N GLY A 181 5.77 2.15 10.12
CA GLY A 181 6.21 0.83 9.63
C GLY A 181 5.05 0.02 9.05
N GLU A 182 3.88 0.07 9.68
CA GLU A 182 2.65 -0.55 9.17
C GLU A 182 2.16 0.09 7.87
N ALA A 183 2.36 1.40 7.66
CA ALA A 183 2.07 2.11 6.42
C ALA A 183 3.01 1.69 5.28
N VAL A 184 4.30 1.52 5.55
CA VAL A 184 5.25 1.00 4.54
C VAL A 184 4.96 -0.47 4.20
N ALA A 185 4.62 -1.30 5.20
CA ALA A 185 4.20 -2.68 4.95
C ALA A 185 2.86 -2.77 4.17
N ALA A 186 1.90 -1.89 4.43
CA ALA A 186 0.66 -1.78 3.67
C ALA A 186 0.91 -1.29 2.23
N THR A 187 1.79 -0.31 2.05
CA THR A 187 2.26 0.18 0.73
C THR A 187 2.90 -0.97 -0.06
N ALA A 188 3.75 -1.77 0.59
CA ALA A 188 4.38 -2.94 0.00
C ALA A 188 3.37 -4.04 -0.37
N ALA A 189 2.40 -4.32 0.50
CA ALA A 189 1.33 -5.29 0.23
C ALA A 189 0.43 -4.86 -0.95
N ALA A 190 0.04 -3.59 -1.00
CA ALA A 190 -0.74 -3.02 -2.11
C ALA A 190 0.07 -3.02 -3.42
N SER A 191 1.37 -2.65 -3.37
CA SER A 191 2.27 -2.70 -4.53
C SER A 191 2.41 -4.12 -5.08
N MET A 192 2.61 -5.11 -4.21
CA MET A 192 2.65 -6.53 -4.57
C MET A 192 1.33 -6.98 -5.23
N ALA A 193 0.18 -6.55 -4.70
CA ALA A 193 -1.13 -6.86 -5.30
C ALA A 193 -1.31 -6.23 -6.69
N VAL A 194 -0.88 -4.97 -6.88
CA VAL A 194 -0.89 -4.28 -8.18
C VAL A 194 0.01 -5.00 -9.19
N PHE A 195 1.25 -5.35 -8.81
CA PHE A 195 2.17 -6.06 -9.71
C PHE A 195 1.60 -7.43 -10.14
N LEU A 196 1.01 -8.18 -9.20
CA LEU A 196 0.38 -9.47 -9.49
C LEU A 196 -0.89 -9.34 -10.35
N ALA A 197 -1.69 -8.29 -10.16
CA ALA A 197 -2.85 -8.01 -11.00
C ALA A 197 -2.42 -7.76 -12.46
N ILE A 198 -1.42 -6.90 -12.69
CA ILE A 198 -0.91 -6.59 -14.04
C ILE A 198 -0.25 -7.84 -14.65
N ALA A 199 0.46 -8.65 -13.85
CA ALA A 199 0.99 -9.93 -14.31
C ALA A 199 -0.13 -10.87 -14.80
N ALA A 200 -1.26 -10.92 -14.10
CA ALA A 200 -2.43 -11.70 -14.51
C ALA A 200 -3.08 -11.16 -15.79
N VAL A 201 -3.24 -9.84 -15.96
CA VAL A 201 -3.76 -9.27 -17.22
C VAL A 201 -2.80 -9.61 -18.37
N SER A 202 -1.49 -9.41 -18.22
CA SER A 202 -0.47 -9.78 -19.22
C SER A 202 -0.48 -11.29 -19.53
N SER A 203 -0.65 -12.15 -18.52
CA SER A 203 -0.76 -13.60 -18.69
C SER A 203 -2.01 -13.98 -19.50
N SER A 204 -3.16 -13.35 -19.22
CA SER A 204 -4.40 -13.55 -19.97
C SER A 204 -4.31 -13.04 -21.42
N ALA A 205 -3.64 -11.91 -21.65
CA ALA A 205 -3.34 -11.41 -22.98
C ALA A 205 -2.45 -12.39 -23.74
N ALA A 206 -1.36 -12.86 -23.13
CA ALA A 206 -0.48 -13.88 -23.68
C ALA A 206 -1.20 -15.20 -23.99
N ALA A 207 -2.12 -15.64 -23.11
CA ALA A 207 -2.94 -16.82 -23.33
C ALA A 207 -3.91 -16.62 -24.51
N SER A 208 -4.49 -15.44 -24.68
CA SER A 208 -5.33 -15.13 -25.84
C SER A 208 -4.53 -15.15 -27.15
N LEU A 209 -3.31 -14.62 -27.16
CA LEU A 209 -2.40 -14.57 -28.31
C LEU A 209 -1.71 -15.92 -28.61
N SER A 210 -1.71 -16.86 -27.65
CA SER A 210 -1.06 -18.17 -27.75
C SER A 210 -1.93 -19.15 -28.54
N MET A 211 -1.57 -19.41 -29.80
CA MET A 211 -2.40 -20.19 -30.71
C MET A 211 -2.52 -21.69 -30.38
N GLY A 212 -3.72 -22.11 -29.96
CA GLY A 212 -4.14 -23.52 -29.89
C GLY A 212 -5.00 -24.00 -31.08
N SER A 213 -5.61 -23.09 -31.85
CA SER A 213 -6.45 -23.45 -33.01
C SER A 213 -6.36 -22.41 -34.13
N TRP A 214 -5.44 -22.65 -35.08
CA TRP A 214 -5.30 -21.85 -36.30
C TRP A 214 -5.66 -22.62 -37.59
N THR A 215 -5.99 -23.91 -37.48
CA THR A 215 -6.37 -24.77 -38.60
C THR A 215 -7.78 -24.46 -39.11
N ASP A 216 -8.76 -24.31 -38.23
CA ASP A 216 -10.14 -24.01 -38.62
C ASP A 216 -10.38 -22.51 -38.90
N ARG A 217 -11.20 -22.22 -39.93
CA ARG A 217 -11.53 -20.87 -40.41
C ARG A 217 -12.65 -20.20 -39.61
N VAL A 218 -13.52 -20.97 -38.92
CA VAL A 218 -14.63 -20.44 -38.10
C VAL A 218 -14.12 -20.04 -36.71
N LEU A 219 -13.39 -20.93 -36.04
CA LEU A 219 -12.72 -20.68 -34.77
C LEU A 219 -11.78 -19.47 -34.87
N ARG A 220 -11.03 -19.30 -35.98
CA ARG A 220 -10.23 -18.08 -36.23
C ARG A 220 -11.03 -16.78 -36.28
N ARG A 221 -12.32 -16.79 -36.63
CA ARG A 221 -13.20 -15.61 -36.61
C ARG A 221 -13.86 -15.39 -35.25
N ALA A 222 -14.18 -16.47 -34.53
CA ALA A 222 -14.72 -16.39 -33.17
C ALA A 222 -13.66 -15.95 -32.15
N TRP A 223 -12.47 -16.56 -32.21
CA TRP A 223 -11.27 -16.18 -31.45
C TRP A 223 -10.92 -14.70 -31.67
N ARG A 224 -10.99 -14.24 -32.94
CA ARG A 224 -10.67 -12.85 -33.29
C ARG A 224 -11.52 -11.86 -32.51
N ARG A 225 -12.85 -11.96 -32.59
CA ARG A 225 -13.76 -11.09 -31.83
C ARG A 225 -13.48 -11.15 -30.33
N ARG A 226 -13.40 -12.37 -29.76
CA ARG A 226 -13.09 -12.56 -28.33
C ARG A 226 -11.74 -11.97 -27.88
N SER A 227 -10.74 -11.92 -28.76
CA SER A 227 -9.43 -11.33 -28.47
C SER A 227 -9.44 -9.80 -28.68
N GLU A 228 -9.92 -9.32 -29.83
CA GLU A 228 -9.97 -7.90 -30.21
C GLU A 228 -10.91 -7.08 -29.29
N GLU A 229 -12.09 -7.61 -28.95
CA GLU A 229 -13.14 -6.92 -28.20
C GLU A 229 -12.99 -7.08 -26.67
N GLY A 230 -12.50 -8.24 -26.21
CA GLY A 230 -12.43 -8.59 -24.79
C GLY A 230 -11.05 -8.39 -24.18
N ALA A 231 -10.16 -9.36 -24.39
CA ALA A 231 -8.86 -9.40 -23.71
C ALA A 231 -7.96 -8.21 -24.06
N MET A 232 -7.90 -7.80 -25.33
CA MET A 232 -7.06 -6.68 -25.77
C MET A 232 -7.65 -5.31 -25.39
N GLY A 233 -8.97 -5.21 -25.17
CA GLY A 233 -9.63 -4.00 -24.71
C GLY A 233 -9.34 -3.71 -23.23
N ALA A 234 -9.66 -4.68 -22.37
CA ALA A 234 -9.36 -4.60 -20.93
C ALA A 234 -7.85 -4.42 -20.65
N MET A 235 -6.99 -4.92 -21.54
CA MET A 235 -5.54 -4.69 -21.49
C MET A 235 -5.16 -3.22 -21.70
N GLU A 236 -5.77 -2.51 -22.67
CA GLU A 236 -5.47 -1.09 -22.93
C GLU A 236 -6.00 -0.17 -21.82
N GLU A 237 -7.24 -0.38 -21.38
CA GLU A 237 -7.83 0.30 -20.22
C GLU A 237 -6.97 0.13 -18.96
N SER A 238 -6.39 -1.06 -18.78
CA SER A 238 -5.43 -1.35 -17.69
C SER A 238 -4.05 -0.72 -17.88
N ILE A 239 -3.66 -0.31 -19.10
CA ILE A 239 -2.34 0.30 -19.39
C ILE A 239 -2.41 1.83 -19.24
N GLU A 240 -3.45 2.48 -19.75
CA GLU A 240 -3.60 3.94 -19.74
C GLU A 240 -3.57 4.50 -18.31
N GLY A 241 -4.43 3.98 -17.42
CA GLY A 241 -4.41 4.35 -16.00
C GLY A 241 -3.18 3.86 -15.22
N LEU A 242 -2.43 2.88 -15.74
CA LEU A 242 -1.23 2.34 -15.12
C LEU A 242 -0.01 3.23 -15.37
N GLU A 243 0.20 3.74 -16.57
CA GLU A 243 1.36 4.61 -16.85
C GLU A 243 1.31 5.89 -16.03
N GLU A 244 0.15 6.53 -15.94
CA GLU A 244 -0.05 7.68 -15.05
C GLU A 244 0.07 7.31 -13.57
N GLY A 245 -0.66 6.29 -13.12
CA GLY A 245 -0.75 5.92 -11.70
C GLY A 245 0.60 5.45 -11.13
N SER A 246 1.36 4.68 -11.90
CA SER A 246 2.74 4.31 -11.52
C SER A 246 3.69 5.50 -11.57
N GLY A 247 3.46 6.47 -12.47
CA GLY A 247 4.12 7.77 -12.46
C GLY A 247 3.82 8.62 -11.22
N ARG A 248 2.57 8.61 -10.71
CA ARG A 248 2.17 9.27 -9.45
C ARG A 248 2.88 8.62 -8.27
N VAL A 249 2.68 7.32 -8.07
CA VAL A 249 3.24 6.56 -6.94
C VAL A 249 4.77 6.62 -6.90
N PHE A 250 5.45 6.50 -8.04
CA PHE A 250 6.92 6.62 -8.11
C PHE A 250 7.43 7.99 -7.63
N ARG A 251 6.76 9.08 -8.04
CA ARG A 251 7.09 10.44 -7.56
C ARG A 251 6.78 10.60 -6.06
N SER A 252 5.65 10.07 -5.61
CA SER A 252 5.26 10.07 -4.20
C SER A 252 6.30 9.37 -3.32
N LEU A 253 6.72 8.15 -3.68
CA LEU A 253 7.76 7.39 -2.98
C LEU A 253 9.13 8.09 -2.96
N LEU A 254 9.53 8.74 -4.06
CA LEU A 254 10.75 9.56 -4.11
C LEU A 254 10.66 10.76 -3.16
N ASN A 255 9.55 11.50 -3.20
CA ASN A 255 9.32 12.65 -2.32
C ASN A 255 9.36 12.24 -0.85
N MET A 256 8.73 11.12 -0.48
CA MET A 256 8.78 10.56 0.88
C MET A 256 10.21 10.23 1.32
N ARG A 257 11.02 9.64 0.43
CA ARG A 257 12.43 9.35 0.75
C ARG A 257 13.25 10.64 0.93
N VAL A 258 13.00 11.68 0.14
CA VAL A 258 13.65 13.00 0.28
C VAL A 258 13.21 13.70 1.56
N ALA A 259 11.90 13.67 1.90
CA ALA A 259 11.38 14.24 3.13
C ALA A 259 12.02 13.58 4.37
N LEU A 260 12.14 12.25 4.38
CA LEU A 260 12.83 11.50 5.44
C LEU A 260 14.30 11.91 5.55
N LEU A 261 15.05 11.99 4.44
CA LEU A 261 16.44 12.46 4.47
C LEU A 261 16.55 13.88 5.07
N ASN A 262 15.65 14.80 4.71
CA ASN A 262 15.65 16.16 5.24
C ASN A 262 15.28 16.22 6.74
N ILE A 263 14.44 15.30 7.23
CA ILE A 263 14.09 15.19 8.66
C ILE A 263 15.30 14.74 9.49
N LEU A 264 16.09 13.80 8.95
CA LEU A 264 17.21 13.13 9.61
C LEU A 264 18.53 13.89 9.47
N THR A 265 18.71 14.58 8.35
CA THR A 265 19.84 15.49 8.08
C THR A 265 19.30 16.91 7.86
N PRO A 266 18.87 17.60 8.94
CA PRO A 266 18.45 19.00 8.83
C PRO A 266 19.65 19.84 8.34
N SER A 267 19.46 20.55 7.24
CA SER A 267 20.46 21.49 6.72
C SER A 267 20.65 22.65 7.70
N LEU A 268 21.89 22.80 8.18
CA LEU A 268 22.37 23.93 8.98
C LEU A 268 22.42 25.23 8.17
#